data_AF-A0A2S9PNM4-F1
#
_entry.id   AF-A0A2S9PNM4-F1
#
_cell.length_a   1.000
_cell.length_b   1.000
_cell.length_c   1.000
_cell.angle_alpha   90.00
_cell.angle_beta   90.00
_cell.angle_gamma   90.00
#
_symmetry.space_group_name_H-M   'P 1'
#
loop_
_entity.id
_entity.type
_entity.pdbx_description
1 polymer ?
#
loop_
_entity_poly.entity_id
_entity_poly.type
_entity_poly.pdbx_seq_one_letter_code
_entity_poly.pdbx_strand_id
1 'polypeptide(L)'
;MTTRRTRPVPRPPEGTPAPAELARQARAVLHDAVRIARWAAVERDRPARGDAPEATATQRAAEALHLTPEQVRAGWDRARLAGLVELHGDTARPGWRLRAWDRDDSAVLRGWVALFLSLIP
;
A
#
# COMPACT_ATOMS: atom_id res chain seq x y z
N MET A 1 -1.03 0.05 41.47
CA MET A 1 0.10 -0.12 40.54
C MET A 1 -0.14 -1.41 39.74
N THR A 2 -0.76 -1.34 38.55
CA THR A 2 -1.12 -2.55 37.78
C THR A 2 -0.03 -2.84 36.74
N THR A 3 0.75 -3.89 36.98
CA THR A 3 1.75 -4.40 36.04
C THR A 3 1.05 -4.99 34.82
N ARG A 4 1.23 -4.38 33.64
CA ARG A 4 0.83 -4.96 32.34
C ARG A 4 1.61 -6.27 32.16
N ARG A 5 0.92 -7.41 32.27
CA ARG A 5 1.47 -8.71 31.86
C ARG A 5 1.56 -8.73 30.33
N THR A 6 2.77 -8.73 29.80
CA THR A 6 3.03 -8.93 28.37
C THR A 6 2.67 -10.37 28.02
N ARG A 7 1.59 -10.58 27.26
CA ARG A 7 1.22 -11.92 26.78
C ARG A 7 2.33 -12.39 25.81
N PRO A 8 2.91 -13.59 26.01
CA PRO A 8 3.88 -14.13 25.06
C PRO A 8 3.24 -14.24 23.67
N VAL A 9 3.92 -13.73 22.65
CA VAL A 9 3.48 -13.89 21.27
C VAL A 9 3.59 -15.38 20.92
N PRO A 10 2.51 -16.04 20.44
CA PRO A 10 2.59 -17.43 20.04
C PRO A 10 3.67 -17.60 18.97
N ARG A 11 4.49 -18.66 19.11
CA ARG A 11 5.50 -18.98 18.10
C ARG A 11 4.81 -19.29 16.77
N PRO A 12 5.35 -18.82 15.64
CA PRO A 12 4.83 -19.18 14.33
C PRO A 12 4.81 -20.70 14.15
N PRO A 13 3.85 -21.23 13.37
CA PRO A 13 3.84 -22.63 12.98
C PRO A 13 5.17 -23.03 12.34
N GLU A 14 5.59 -24.27 12.57
CA GLU A 14 6.77 -24.84 11.93
C GLU A 14 6.66 -24.73 10.40
N GLY A 15 7.74 -24.30 9.75
CA GLY A 15 7.76 -24.06 8.29
C GLY A 15 7.27 -22.67 7.84
N THR A 16 6.89 -21.77 8.75
CA THR A 16 6.61 -20.36 8.37
C THR A 16 7.89 -19.69 7.86
N PRO A 17 7.90 -19.13 6.63
CA PRO A 17 9.08 -18.46 6.09
C PRO A 17 9.54 -17.31 7.00
N ALA A 18 10.83 -17.00 6.97
CA ALA A 18 11.38 -15.91 7.75
C ALA A 18 10.69 -14.56 7.40
N PRO A 19 10.53 -13.63 8.35
CA PRO A 19 9.85 -12.35 8.09
C PRO A 19 10.39 -11.58 6.88
N ALA A 20 11.70 -11.60 6.66
CA ALA A 20 12.33 -10.96 5.51
C ALA A 20 11.90 -11.59 4.17
N GLU A 21 11.67 -12.89 4.13
CA GLU A 21 11.20 -13.58 2.93
C GLU A 21 9.73 -13.27 2.64
N LEU A 22 8.89 -13.28 3.67
CA LEU A 22 7.51 -12.80 3.56
C LEU A 22 7.46 -11.34 3.12
N ALA A 23 8.37 -10.49 3.61
CA ALA A 23 8.45 -9.09 3.20
C ALA A 23 8.86 -8.95 1.73
N ARG A 24 9.75 -9.80 1.21
CA ARG A 24 10.06 -9.83 -0.24
C ARG A 24 8.85 -10.24 -1.08
N GLN A 25 8.11 -11.26 -0.65
CA GLN A 25 6.89 -11.68 -1.35
C GLN A 25 5.82 -10.58 -1.33
N ALA A 26 5.59 -9.97 -0.17
CA ALA A 26 4.70 -8.83 -0.02
C ALA A 26 5.11 -7.67 -0.95
N ARG A 27 6.41 -7.39 -1.08
CA ARG A 27 6.91 -6.37 -2.01
C ARG A 27 6.59 -6.69 -3.47
N ALA A 28 6.72 -7.95 -3.86
CA ALA A 28 6.35 -8.38 -5.21
C ALA A 28 4.85 -8.20 -5.46
N VAL A 29 4.00 -8.63 -4.52
CA VAL A 29 2.53 -8.53 -4.62
C VAL A 29 2.06 -7.07 -4.70
N LEU A 30 2.65 -6.18 -3.90
CA LEU A 30 2.25 -4.78 -3.80
C LEU A 30 3.02 -3.85 -4.74
N HIS A 31 3.86 -4.39 -5.62
CA HIS A 31 4.77 -3.61 -6.47
C HIS A 31 4.03 -2.54 -7.29
N ASP A 32 2.98 -2.91 -8.00
CA ASP A 32 2.24 -1.95 -8.83
C ASP A 32 1.44 -0.95 -7.99
N ALA A 33 0.92 -1.37 -6.84
CA ALA A 33 0.26 -0.47 -5.89
C ALA A 33 1.21 0.64 -5.40
N VAL A 34 2.48 0.29 -5.14
CA VAL A 34 3.52 1.25 -4.73
C VAL A 34 3.89 2.18 -5.88
N ARG A 35 4.03 1.66 -7.11
CA ARG A 35 4.29 2.48 -8.30
C ARG A 35 3.20 3.52 -8.52
N ILE A 36 1.94 3.10 -8.40
CA ILE A 36 0.76 3.98 -8.51
C ILE A 36 0.75 5.01 -7.38
N ALA A 37 0.98 4.60 -6.13
CA ALA A 37 1.00 5.52 -5.00
C ALA A 37 2.12 6.58 -5.13
N ARG A 38 3.31 6.19 -5.60
CA ARG A 38 4.43 7.12 -5.87
C ARG A 38 4.11 8.08 -7.02
N TRP A 39 3.57 7.56 -8.12
CA TRP A 39 3.13 8.37 -9.26
C TRP A 39 2.09 9.41 -8.83
N ALA A 40 1.08 9.00 -8.06
CA ALA A 40 0.04 9.90 -7.56
C ALA A 40 0.60 10.97 -6.63
N ALA A 41 1.60 10.62 -5.81
CA ALA A 41 2.27 11.58 -4.96
C ALA A 41 2.96 12.69 -5.77
N VAL A 42 3.67 12.31 -6.84
CA VAL A 42 4.34 13.24 -7.76
C VAL A 42 3.33 14.07 -8.54
N GLU A 43 2.27 13.47 -9.07
CA GLU A 43 1.25 14.19 -9.85
C GLU A 43 0.48 15.21 -9.02
N ARG A 44 0.20 14.93 -7.74
CA ARG A 44 -0.43 15.88 -6.82
C ARG A 44 0.46 17.11 -6.59
N ASP A 45 1.77 16.92 -6.47
CA ASP A 45 2.71 18.02 -6.21
C ASP A 45 2.95 18.88 -7.46
N ARG A 46 2.33 18.55 -8.61
CA ARG A 46 2.39 19.38 -9.83
C ARG A 46 1.37 20.52 -9.77
N PRO A 47 1.80 21.79 -9.95
CA PRO A 47 1.01 23.00 -9.66
C PRO A 47 -0.19 23.30 -10.57
N ALA A 48 -0.68 22.35 -11.39
CA ALA A 48 -1.80 22.58 -12.32
C ALA A 48 -2.74 21.37 -12.52
N ARG A 49 -2.57 20.27 -11.77
CA ARG A 49 -3.24 18.98 -12.07
C ARG A 49 -3.88 18.28 -10.86
N GLY A 50 -3.92 18.94 -9.70
CA GLY A 50 -4.37 18.38 -8.43
C GLY A 50 -5.83 17.91 -8.41
N ASP A 51 -6.68 18.44 -9.29
CA ASP A 51 -8.14 18.23 -9.27
C ASP A 51 -8.69 17.55 -10.53
N ALA A 52 -7.83 16.88 -11.31
CA ALA A 52 -8.30 16.18 -12.51
C ALA A 52 -9.27 15.04 -12.15
N PRO A 53 -10.35 14.82 -12.94
CA PRO A 53 -11.29 13.72 -12.70
C PRO A 53 -10.59 12.36 -12.61
N GLU A 54 -11.13 11.46 -11.77
CA GLU A 54 -10.57 10.14 -11.50
C GLU A 54 -10.31 9.31 -12.77
N ALA A 55 -11.23 9.38 -13.75
CA ALA A 55 -11.08 8.72 -15.03
C ALA A 55 -9.83 9.22 -15.80
N THR A 56 -9.58 10.52 -15.79
CA THR A 56 -8.40 11.15 -16.40
C THR A 56 -7.13 10.81 -15.62
N ALA A 57 -7.18 10.75 -14.29
CA ALA A 57 -6.06 10.30 -13.47
C ALA A 57 -5.71 8.83 -13.75
N THR A 58 -6.72 7.96 -13.93
CA THR A 58 -6.54 6.54 -14.27
C THR A 58 -5.85 6.37 -15.62
N GLN A 59 -6.28 7.10 -16.65
CA GLN A 59 -5.66 7.04 -17.97
C GLN A 59 -4.21 7.54 -17.95
N ARG A 60 -3.94 8.67 -17.29
CA ARG A 60 -2.57 9.19 -17.17
C ARG A 60 -1.65 8.24 -16.41
N ALA A 61 -2.15 7.57 -15.37
CA ALA A 61 -1.38 6.55 -14.66
C ALA A 61 -1.11 5.33 -15.53
N ALA A 62 -2.11 4.86 -16.29
CA ALA A 62 -1.98 3.75 -17.22
C ALA A 62 -0.89 4.02 -18.27
N GLU A 63 -0.92 5.20 -18.89
CA GLU A 63 0.10 5.65 -19.83
C GLU A 63 1.49 5.77 -19.18
N ALA A 64 1.58 6.47 -18.05
CA ALA A 64 2.87 6.74 -17.41
C ALA A 64 3.54 5.49 -16.81
N LEU A 65 2.75 4.50 -16.39
CA LEU A 65 3.24 3.28 -15.75
C LEU A 65 3.26 2.07 -16.68
N HIS A 66 2.79 2.24 -17.92
CA HIS A 66 2.60 1.15 -18.90
C HIS A 66 1.74 0.01 -18.31
N LEU A 67 0.63 0.38 -17.68
CA LEU A 67 -0.35 -0.53 -17.11
C LEU A 67 -1.69 -0.37 -17.82
N THR A 68 -2.54 -1.38 -17.79
CA THR A 68 -3.92 -1.23 -18.23
C THR A 68 -4.73 -0.40 -17.23
N PRO A 69 -5.80 0.30 -17.64
CA PRO A 69 -6.68 1.02 -16.71
C PRO A 69 -7.23 0.13 -15.58
N GLU A 70 -7.48 -1.16 -15.86
CA GLU A 70 -7.93 -2.13 -14.87
C GLU A 70 -6.83 -2.45 -13.84
N GLN A 71 -5.59 -2.66 -14.29
CA GLN A 71 -4.44 -2.83 -13.39
C GLN A 71 -4.22 -1.61 -12.50
N VAL A 72 -4.45 -0.40 -13.05
CA VAL A 72 -4.38 0.84 -12.28
C VAL A 72 -5.45 0.90 -11.19
N ARG A 73 -6.70 0.55 -11.51
CA ARG A 73 -7.79 0.50 -10.50
C ARG A 73 -7.49 -0.52 -9.41
N ALA A 74 -7.12 -1.74 -9.78
CA ALA A 74 -6.76 -2.78 -8.82
C ALA A 74 -5.55 -2.39 -7.95
N GLY A 75 -4.57 -1.69 -8.52
CA GLY A 75 -3.43 -1.16 -7.79
C GLY A 75 -3.81 -0.03 -6.82
N TRP A 76 -4.76 0.83 -7.19
CA TRP A 76 -5.33 1.85 -6.29
C TRP A 76 -6.06 1.24 -5.10
N ASP A 77 -6.89 0.23 -5.33
CA ASP A 77 -7.61 -0.47 -4.26
C ASP A 77 -6.62 -1.12 -3.28
N ARG A 78 -5.61 -1.82 -3.81
CA ARG A 78 -4.54 -2.39 -2.99
C ARG A 78 -3.75 -1.32 -2.25
N ALA A 79 -3.48 -0.16 -2.86
CA ALA A 79 -2.78 0.93 -2.21
C ALA A 79 -3.58 1.51 -1.03
N ARG A 80 -4.91 1.66 -1.18
CA ARG A 80 -5.83 2.07 -0.10
C ARG A 80 -5.85 1.04 1.02
N LEU A 81 -6.06 -0.23 0.70
CA LEU A 81 -6.14 -1.32 1.68
C LEU A 81 -4.82 -1.50 2.44
N ALA A 82 -3.67 -1.42 1.76
CA ALA A 82 -2.36 -1.54 2.38
C ALA A 82 -1.93 -0.27 3.16
N GLY A 83 -2.73 0.81 3.13
CA GLY A 83 -2.41 2.09 3.76
C GLY A 83 -1.17 2.77 3.16
N LEU A 84 -0.89 2.52 1.88
CA LEU A 84 0.12 3.23 1.10
C LEU A 84 -0.36 4.63 0.72
N VAL A 85 -1.67 4.78 0.56
CA VAL A 85 -2.35 6.06 0.37
C VAL A 85 -3.44 6.21 1.43
N GLU A 86 -3.62 7.45 1.87
CA GLU A 86 -4.67 7.87 2.80
C GLU A 86 -5.64 8.77 2.05
N LEU A 87 -6.92 8.60 2.28
CA LEU A 87 -7.95 9.41 1.64
C LEU A 87 -8.24 10.63 2.50
N HIS A 88 -8.19 11.78 1.88
CA HIS A 88 -8.47 13.05 2.50
C HIS A 88 -9.48 13.80 1.64
N GLY A 89 -10.76 13.65 1.98
CA GLY A 89 -11.86 14.05 1.11
C GLY A 89 -11.75 13.33 -0.24
N ASP A 90 -11.75 14.09 -1.32
CA ASP A 90 -11.65 13.58 -2.69
C ASP A 90 -10.20 13.36 -3.15
N THR A 91 -9.21 13.60 -2.27
CA THR A 91 -7.79 13.53 -2.62
C THR A 91 -7.09 12.35 -1.94
N ALA A 92 -6.24 11.65 -2.67
CA ALA A 92 -5.35 10.64 -2.11
C ALA A 92 -4.00 11.27 -1.73
N ARG A 93 -3.57 11.06 -0.48
CA ARG A 93 -2.27 11.52 0.04
C ARG A 93 -1.36 10.32 0.32
N PRO A 94 -0.03 10.45 0.14
CA PRO A 94 0.91 9.40 0.47
C PRO A 94 0.90 9.15 1.97
N GLY A 95 0.55 7.92 2.37
CA GLY A 95 0.55 7.50 3.76
C GLY A 95 1.98 7.29 4.29
N TRP A 96 2.12 7.21 5.61
CA TRP A 96 3.43 7.01 6.24
C TRP A 96 4.09 5.68 5.80
N ARG A 97 3.30 4.65 5.49
CA ARG A 97 3.81 3.35 5.03
C ARG A 97 4.52 3.42 3.69
N LEU A 98 4.09 4.32 2.81
CA LEU A 98 4.78 4.54 1.53
C LEU A 98 6.20 5.08 1.76
N ARG A 99 6.38 5.96 2.75
CA ARG A 99 7.69 6.53 3.13
C ARG A 99 8.60 5.53 3.85
N ALA A 100 8.01 4.48 4.42
CA ALA A 100 8.74 3.42 5.13
C ALA A 100 9.00 2.18 4.25
N TRP A 101 8.36 2.09 3.07
CA TRP A 101 8.30 0.91 2.21
C TRP A 101 9.65 0.25 1.91
N ASP A 102 10.65 1.06 1.57
CA ASP A 102 11.97 0.55 1.17
C ASP A 102 12.83 0.10 2.36
N ARG A 103 12.50 0.53 3.59
CA ARG A 103 13.38 0.39 4.77
C ARG A 103 12.77 -0.35 5.96
N ASP A 104 11.47 -0.61 5.96
CA ASP A 104 10.75 -1.21 7.09
C ASP A 104 9.91 -2.41 6.65
N ASP A 105 10.45 -3.61 6.83
CA ASP A 105 9.75 -4.87 6.55
C ASP A 105 8.48 -5.03 7.38
N SER A 106 8.42 -4.50 8.59
CA SER A 106 7.22 -4.56 9.43
C SER A 106 6.11 -3.65 8.90
N ALA A 107 6.45 -2.52 8.27
CA ALA A 107 5.48 -1.69 7.56
C ALA A 107 4.91 -2.43 6.34
N VAL A 108 5.77 -3.10 5.57
CA VAL A 108 5.38 -3.89 4.39
C VAL A 108 4.44 -5.04 4.78
N LEU A 109 4.82 -5.85 5.76
CA LEU A 109 4.02 -6.99 6.21
C LEU A 109 2.65 -6.55 6.75
N ARG A 110 2.60 -5.46 7.52
CA ARG A 110 1.33 -4.92 8.03
C ARG A 110 0.41 -4.41 6.90
N GLY A 111 0.98 -3.81 5.86
CA GLY A 111 0.22 -3.41 4.68
C GLY A 111 -0.32 -4.62 3.89
N TRP A 112 0.48 -5.68 3.77
CA TRP A 112 0.06 -6.89 3.08
C TRP A 112 -1.04 -7.66 3.83
N VAL A 113 -0.93 -7.78 5.17
CA VAL A 113 -1.96 -8.41 6.01
C VAL A 113 -3.32 -7.70 5.88
N ALA A 114 -3.33 -6.38 5.73
CA ALA A 114 -4.56 -5.60 5.58
C ALA A 114 -5.40 -6.00 4.35
N LEU A 115 -4.77 -6.52 3.28
CA LEU A 115 -5.48 -7.04 2.10
C LEU A 115 -6.37 -8.25 2.43
N PHE A 116 -5.97 -9.05 3.41
CA PHE A 116 -6.71 -10.25 3.81
C PHE A 116 -7.79 -9.92 4.86
N LEU A 117 -7.59 -8.88 5.66
CA LEU A 117 -8.58 -8.43 6.63
C LEU A 117 -9.82 -7.82 5.96
N SER A 118 -9.69 -7.24 4.77
CA SER A 118 -10.84 -6.78 3.98
C SER A 118 -11.64 -7.90 3.31
N LEU A 119 -11.16 -9.15 3.37
CA LEU A 119 -11.81 -10.32 2.78
C LEU A 119 -12.63 -11.13 3.80
N ILE A 120 -12.58 -10.76 5.09
CA ILE A 120 -13.32 -11.41 6.17
C ILE A 120 -14.56 -10.55 6.48
N PRO A 121 -15.78 -11.05 6.24
CA PRO A 121 -17.03 -10.31 6.47
C PRO A 121 -17.36 -10.12 7.97
#